data_AF-A0A4S8M2T6-F1
#
_entry.id   AF-A0A4S8M2T6-F1
#
_cell.length_a   1.000
_cell.length_b   1.000
_cell.length_c   1.000
_cell.angle_alpha   90.00
_cell.angle_beta   90.00
_cell.angle_gamma   90.00
#
_symmetry.space_group_name_H-M   'P 1'
#
loop_
_entity.id
_entity.type
_entity.pdbx_description
1 polymer ?
#
loop_
_entity_poly.entity_id
_entity_poly.type
_entity_poly.pdbx_seq_one_letter_code
_entity_poly.pdbx_strand_id
1 'polypeptide(L)'
;MARSRFRKLQKKKQDEWEKEQSARAAAADHAEKSRLLQEKQRQEERKRVEKEKIYEEVRKLAEEESAKENETKMKDLVASLISEFTGENRDKSQQDDLCALLKNLEITKLSPLCSSDEDFPKQNITYISEPGLHVGFCLTTLDIRFQVRITSLKDLKPELYTQFNDVSQILMDYTSVVPKITNNGAGSLKKRTLKSHEKEVTPAANKRYGQMHAAGWHGTRGEPNADISYYAPSQSSKGEQQAKLIAKYEELVLKMPQVHDAYAAGLQRLYPMGYAKMENFAAQNEMPSFAHIKVPDTEDTYRAAIANSITITLRDFANYQHQDKDAVPVVYGWWWVAVQNGEEWVVDPKFDHKDVEGGEFLFGEYGFAVDFERTSGLVEIMWRGCHDQHGTMKSTSPANVTRFGTSIQLTSSAVAGLKRWKERGSSSTRIKNVFDRVAAANKALKKKH
;
A
#
# COMPACT_ATOMS: atom_id res chain seq x y z
N MET A 1 -56.23 89.11 -48.95
CA MET A 1 -56.15 88.18 -47.80
C MET A 1 -55.40 86.86 -48.08
N ALA A 2 -55.51 86.22 -49.26
CA ALA A 2 -54.86 84.93 -49.54
C ALA A 2 -53.32 84.91 -49.47
N ARG A 3 -52.63 85.93 -50.01
CA ARG A 3 -51.15 86.04 -49.98
C ARG A 3 -50.57 86.11 -48.55
N SER A 4 -51.29 86.73 -47.61
CA SER A 4 -50.86 86.84 -46.20
C SER A 4 -50.95 85.49 -45.48
N ARG A 5 -52.00 84.70 -45.73
CA ARG A 5 -52.14 83.34 -45.19
C ARG A 5 -51.07 82.39 -45.75
N PHE A 6 -50.73 82.50 -47.04
CA PHE A 6 -49.68 81.68 -47.65
C PHE A 6 -48.29 81.96 -47.05
N ARG A 7 -47.92 83.24 -46.86
CA ARG A 7 -46.65 83.60 -46.20
C ARG A 7 -46.57 83.11 -44.75
N LYS A 8 -47.67 83.19 -43.99
CA LYS A 8 -47.72 82.63 -42.63
C LYS A 8 -47.55 81.10 -42.63
N LEU A 9 -48.12 80.41 -43.61
CA LEU A 9 -47.99 78.96 -43.74
C LEU A 9 -46.56 78.55 -44.12
N GLN A 10 -45.92 79.27 -45.04
CA GLN A 10 -44.52 79.02 -45.41
C GLN A 10 -43.56 79.28 -44.25
N LYS A 11 -43.75 80.38 -43.51
CA LYS A 11 -42.96 80.66 -42.32
C LYS A 11 -43.11 79.56 -41.26
N LYS A 12 -44.35 79.14 -40.98
CA LYS A 12 -44.61 78.05 -40.04
C LYS A 12 -43.92 76.74 -40.45
N LYS A 13 -43.99 76.37 -41.73
CA LYS A 13 -43.31 75.18 -42.26
C LYS A 13 -41.78 75.28 -42.15
N GLN A 14 -41.24 76.47 -42.36
CA GLN A 14 -39.80 76.71 -42.23
C GLN A 14 -39.36 76.64 -40.76
N ASP A 15 -40.09 77.27 -39.84
CA ASP A 15 -39.83 77.19 -38.40
C ASP A 15 -39.93 75.73 -37.90
N GLU A 16 -40.91 74.96 -38.39
CA GLU A 16 -41.05 73.53 -38.08
C GLU A 16 -39.88 72.70 -38.62
N TRP A 17 -39.42 72.96 -39.84
CA TRP A 17 -38.28 72.29 -40.45
C TRP A 17 -36.97 72.61 -39.71
N GLU A 18 -36.73 73.88 -39.36
CA GLU A 18 -35.55 74.32 -38.59
C GLU A 18 -35.55 73.68 -37.20
N LYS A 19 -36.72 73.58 -36.55
CA LYS A 19 -36.87 72.90 -35.26
C LYS A 19 -36.61 71.40 -35.37
N GLU A 20 -37.05 70.75 -36.45
CA GLU A 20 -36.78 69.34 -36.71
C GLU A 20 -35.29 69.09 -36.98
N GLN A 21 -34.63 69.95 -37.77
CA GLN A 21 -33.18 69.85 -38.02
C GLN A 21 -32.37 70.05 -36.74
N SER A 22 -32.75 71.04 -35.91
CA SER A 22 -32.10 71.26 -34.61
C SER A 22 -32.29 70.06 -33.67
N ALA A 23 -33.46 69.44 -33.66
CA ALA A 23 -33.72 68.24 -32.85
C ALA A 23 -32.91 67.02 -33.35
N ARG A 24 -32.78 66.85 -34.67
CA ARG A 24 -31.96 65.79 -35.27
C ARG A 24 -30.47 65.97 -34.97
N ALA A 25 -29.96 67.21 -35.05
CA ALA A 25 -28.58 67.52 -34.70
C ALA A 25 -28.28 67.24 -33.22
N ALA A 26 -29.19 67.64 -32.31
CA ALA A 26 -29.07 67.35 -30.89
C ALA A 26 -29.11 65.85 -30.58
N ALA A 27 -29.99 65.09 -31.27
CA ALA A 27 -30.06 63.64 -31.12
C ALA A 27 -28.78 62.94 -31.62
N ALA A 28 -28.18 63.43 -32.73
CA ALA A 28 -26.92 62.92 -33.24
C ALA A 28 -25.74 63.18 -32.29
N ASP A 29 -25.63 64.39 -31.74
CA ASP A 29 -24.59 64.74 -30.74
C ASP A 29 -24.75 63.90 -29.45
N HIS A 30 -25.98 63.70 -28.99
CA HIS A 30 -26.24 62.83 -27.85
C HIS A 30 -25.83 61.38 -28.12
N ALA A 31 -26.18 60.84 -29.30
CA ALA A 31 -25.81 59.48 -29.70
C ALA A 31 -24.29 59.29 -29.80
N GLU A 32 -23.57 60.29 -30.34
CA GLU A 32 -22.11 60.26 -30.42
C GLU A 32 -21.45 60.29 -29.03
N LYS A 33 -21.92 61.16 -28.14
CA LYS A 33 -21.45 61.22 -26.74
C LYS A 33 -21.71 59.91 -25.99
N SER A 34 -22.89 59.30 -26.16
CA SER A 34 -23.20 58.00 -25.57
C SER A 34 -22.27 56.90 -26.12
N ARG A 35 -21.97 56.89 -27.42
CA ARG A 35 -21.04 55.93 -28.03
C ARG A 35 -19.63 56.08 -27.47
N LEU A 36 -19.12 57.30 -27.37
CA LEU A 36 -17.79 57.59 -26.81
C LEU A 36 -17.69 57.17 -25.34
N LEU A 37 -18.74 57.39 -24.55
CA LEU A 37 -18.79 56.96 -23.16
C LEU A 37 -18.76 55.43 -23.02
N GLN A 38 -19.53 54.71 -23.85
CA GLN A 38 -19.51 53.24 -23.87
C GLN A 38 -18.16 52.68 -24.29
N GLU A 39 -17.50 53.29 -25.27
CA GLU A 39 -16.17 52.88 -25.72
C GLU A 39 -15.12 53.08 -24.60
N LYS A 40 -15.18 54.22 -23.90
CA LYS A 40 -14.32 54.50 -22.75
C LYS A 40 -14.52 53.46 -21.63
N GLN A 41 -15.77 53.15 -21.28
CA GLN A 41 -16.09 52.11 -20.29
C GLN A 41 -15.56 50.73 -20.70
N ARG A 42 -15.67 50.37 -21.98
CA ARG A 42 -15.09 49.11 -22.50
C ARG A 42 -13.57 49.08 -22.41
N GLN A 43 -12.89 50.20 -22.67
CA GLN A 43 -11.44 50.28 -22.53
C GLN A 43 -10.98 50.17 -21.07
N GLU A 44 -11.70 50.81 -20.15
CA GLU A 44 -11.42 50.69 -18.71
C GLU A 44 -11.64 49.26 -18.20
N GLU A 45 -12.70 48.60 -18.65
CA GLU A 45 -12.97 47.20 -18.31
C GLU A 45 -11.87 46.26 -18.82
N ARG A 46 -11.41 46.45 -20.07
CA ARG A 46 -10.30 45.66 -20.64
C ARG A 46 -9.02 45.82 -19.81
N LYS A 47 -8.69 47.05 -19.42
CA LYS A 47 -7.53 47.32 -18.55
C LYS A 47 -7.67 46.69 -17.18
N ARG A 48 -8.89 46.65 -16.61
CA ARG A 48 -9.16 46.00 -15.32
C ARG A 48 -8.92 44.49 -15.41
N VAL A 49 -9.49 43.84 -16.42
CA VAL A 49 -9.33 42.39 -16.63
C VAL A 49 -7.87 42.01 -16.88
N GLU A 50 -7.14 42.81 -17.66
CA GLU A 50 -5.71 42.58 -17.90
C GLU A 50 -4.88 42.70 -16.61
N LYS A 51 -5.19 43.71 -15.78
CA LYS A 51 -4.55 43.89 -14.47
C LYS A 51 -4.82 42.73 -13.52
N GLU A 52 -6.06 42.23 -13.46
CA GLU A 52 -6.42 41.04 -12.66
C GLU A 52 -5.65 39.80 -13.10
N LYS A 53 -5.50 39.59 -14.42
CA LYS A 53 -4.73 38.46 -14.96
C LYS A 53 -3.25 38.50 -14.52
N ILE A 54 -2.65 39.69 -14.54
CA ILE A 54 -1.26 39.88 -14.08
C ILE A 54 -1.13 39.58 -12.58
N TYR A 55 -2.07 40.05 -11.75
CA TYR A 55 -2.03 39.76 -10.31
C TYR A 55 -2.13 38.26 -10.01
N GLU A 56 -2.99 37.54 -10.73
CA GLU A 56 -3.15 36.09 -10.54
C GLU A 56 -1.87 35.33 -10.93
N GLU A 57 -1.17 35.78 -11.98
CA GLU A 57 0.10 35.18 -12.42
C GLU A 57 1.24 35.46 -11.42
N VAL A 58 1.34 36.70 -10.90
CA VAL A 58 2.28 37.06 -9.84
C VAL A 58 2.01 36.25 -8.56
N ARG A 59 0.73 36.06 -8.21
CA ARG A 59 0.33 35.25 -7.06
C ARG A 59 0.78 33.81 -7.21
N LYS A 60 0.57 33.18 -8.38
CA LYS A 60 1.03 31.82 -8.66
C LYS A 60 2.56 31.69 -8.55
N LEU A 61 3.30 32.64 -9.12
CA LEU A 61 4.77 32.64 -9.03
C LEU A 61 5.25 32.78 -7.58
N ALA A 62 4.61 33.62 -6.78
CA ALA A 62 4.93 33.78 -5.35
C ALA A 62 4.61 32.52 -4.54
N GLU A 63 3.50 31.83 -4.85
CA GLU A 63 3.15 30.54 -4.23
C GLU A 63 4.16 29.44 -4.59
N GLU A 64 4.64 29.39 -5.84
CA GLU A 64 5.68 28.46 -6.31
C GLU A 64 7.06 28.72 -5.67
N GLU A 65 7.46 29.99 -5.56
CA GLU A 65 8.74 30.37 -4.93
C GLU A 65 8.72 30.10 -3.42
N SER A 66 7.61 30.41 -2.75
CA SER A 66 7.41 30.07 -1.33
C SER A 66 7.41 28.55 -1.11
N ALA A 67 6.82 27.76 -2.02
CA ALA A 67 6.85 26.30 -1.94
C ALA A 67 8.29 25.74 -2.04
N LYS A 68 9.12 26.29 -2.94
CA LYS A 68 10.54 25.88 -3.09
C LYS A 68 11.40 26.27 -1.88
N GLU A 69 11.19 27.47 -1.35
CA GLU A 69 11.90 27.93 -0.14
C GLU A 69 11.49 27.09 1.08
N ASN A 70 10.20 26.76 1.21
CA ASN A 70 9.69 25.86 2.25
C ASN A 70 10.21 24.43 2.09
N GLU A 71 10.34 23.91 0.87
CA GLU A 71 10.93 22.60 0.61
C GLU A 71 12.40 22.54 1.06
N THR A 72 13.17 23.59 0.78
CA THR A 72 14.58 23.68 1.20
C THR A 72 14.70 23.77 2.73
N LYS A 73 13.91 24.63 3.38
CA LYS A 73 13.86 24.72 4.85
C LYS A 73 13.38 23.43 5.50
N MET A 74 12.43 22.72 4.88
CA MET A 74 12.00 21.38 5.32
C MET A 74 13.13 20.35 5.17
N LYS A 75 13.88 20.35 4.06
CA LYS A 75 15.04 19.47 3.87
C LYS A 75 16.09 19.71 4.96
N ASP A 76 16.42 20.96 5.24
CA ASP A 76 17.39 21.32 6.28
C ASP A 76 16.89 20.97 7.68
N LEU A 77 15.61 21.24 7.97
CA LEU A 77 14.98 20.88 9.25
C LEU A 77 14.91 19.37 9.44
N VAL A 78 14.55 18.62 8.40
CA VAL A 78 14.51 17.16 8.42
C VAL A 78 15.93 16.61 8.60
N ALA A 79 16.93 17.12 7.88
CA ALA A 79 18.32 16.73 8.07
C ALA A 79 18.82 17.02 9.50
N SER A 80 18.45 18.16 10.08
CA SER A 80 18.78 18.54 11.46
C SER A 80 18.09 17.65 12.49
N LEU A 81 16.79 17.39 12.33
CA LEU A 81 16.01 16.52 13.23
C LEU A 81 16.50 15.06 13.16
N ILE A 82 16.87 14.60 11.98
CA ILE A 82 17.42 13.26 11.78
C ILE A 82 18.79 13.11 12.44
N SER A 83 19.61 14.16 12.43
CA SER A 83 20.88 14.21 13.19
C SER A 83 20.66 14.05 14.70
N GLU A 84 19.57 14.59 15.26
CA GLU A 84 19.28 14.52 16.71
C GLU A 84 18.70 13.17 17.17
N PHE A 85 18.09 12.37 16.29
CA PHE A 85 17.33 11.17 16.69
C PHE A 85 18.13 9.86 16.88
N THR A 86 19.47 9.90 16.77
CA THR A 86 20.41 8.78 17.05
C THR A 86 20.23 7.50 16.22
N GLY A 87 21.32 7.10 15.53
CA GLY A 87 21.52 5.77 14.94
C GLY A 87 21.86 5.80 13.45
N GLU A 88 23.12 6.08 13.12
CA GLU A 88 23.73 5.94 11.78
C GLU A 88 22.88 6.41 10.59
N ASN A 89 23.08 7.68 10.18
CA ASN A 89 22.64 8.18 8.89
C ASN A 89 23.32 7.38 7.78
N ARG A 90 22.55 6.60 7.01
CA ARG A 90 23.07 5.82 5.89
C ARG A 90 22.32 6.22 4.62
N ASP A 91 22.77 7.32 4.00
CA ASP A 91 22.33 7.68 2.67
C ASP A 91 22.96 6.71 1.66
N LYS A 92 22.14 5.78 1.17
CA LYS A 92 22.43 5.04 -0.04
C LYS A 92 21.29 5.32 -1.00
N SER A 93 21.56 6.20 -1.97
CA SER A 93 20.75 6.27 -3.18
C SER A 93 20.60 4.88 -3.79
N GLN A 94 19.54 4.69 -4.57
CA GLN A 94 19.31 3.45 -5.31
C GLN A 94 20.60 3.00 -6.05
N GLN A 95 21.02 1.76 -5.81
CA GLN A 95 22.24 1.16 -6.33
C GLN A 95 21.89 0.19 -7.46
N ASP A 96 21.63 0.73 -8.65
CA ASP A 96 21.19 -0.06 -9.79
C ASP A 96 22.15 -1.21 -10.14
N ASP A 97 23.46 -0.98 -10.05
CA ASP A 97 24.50 -1.99 -10.28
C ASP A 97 24.44 -3.14 -9.24
N LEU A 98 24.22 -2.81 -7.96
CA LEU A 98 24.07 -3.81 -6.91
C LEU A 98 22.78 -4.61 -7.10
N CYS A 99 21.67 -3.94 -7.42
CA CYS A 99 20.40 -4.62 -7.70
C CYS A 99 20.53 -5.58 -8.88
N ALA A 100 21.19 -5.15 -9.97
CA ALA A 100 21.46 -5.98 -11.14
C ALA A 100 22.34 -7.18 -10.80
N LEU A 101 23.42 -6.97 -10.03
CA LEU A 101 24.30 -8.04 -9.55
C LEU A 101 23.50 -9.09 -8.75
N LEU A 102 22.73 -8.66 -7.75
CA LEU A 102 21.96 -9.56 -6.90
C LEU A 102 20.91 -10.35 -7.69
N LYS A 103 20.22 -9.72 -8.65
CA LYS A 103 19.28 -10.42 -9.56
C LYS A 103 20.00 -11.44 -10.44
N ASN A 104 21.18 -11.12 -10.95
CA ASN A 104 21.98 -12.05 -11.74
C ASN A 104 22.45 -13.25 -10.92
N LEU A 105 22.79 -13.07 -9.65
CA LEU A 105 23.11 -14.17 -8.73
C LEU A 105 21.93 -15.13 -8.57
N GLU A 106 20.72 -14.61 -8.36
CA GLU A 106 19.50 -15.42 -8.26
C GLU A 106 19.22 -16.22 -9.54
N ILE A 107 19.37 -15.59 -10.71
CA ILE A 107 19.19 -16.22 -12.02
C ILE A 107 20.24 -17.31 -12.24
N THR A 108 21.50 -17.03 -11.93
CA THR A 108 22.62 -17.96 -12.14
C THR A 108 22.49 -19.20 -11.25
N LYS A 109 22.07 -19.00 -10.00
CA LYS A 109 21.92 -20.09 -9.02
C LYS A 109 20.60 -20.82 -9.10
N LEU A 110 19.60 -20.22 -9.75
CA LEU A 110 18.21 -20.70 -9.74
C LEU A 110 17.70 -20.92 -8.30
N SER A 111 18.08 -20.03 -7.39
CA SER A 111 17.64 -20.03 -5.98
C SER A 111 17.58 -18.63 -5.41
N PRO A 112 16.73 -18.38 -4.39
CA PRO A 112 16.86 -17.19 -3.55
C PRO A 112 18.28 -17.02 -3.01
N LEU A 113 18.66 -15.77 -2.75
CA LEU A 113 19.97 -15.40 -2.23
C LEU A 113 20.23 -16.04 -0.86
N CYS A 114 21.49 -16.32 -0.56
CA CYS A 114 21.97 -16.64 0.78
C CYS A 114 23.18 -15.78 1.08
N SER A 115 23.23 -15.21 2.27
CA SER A 115 24.32 -14.34 2.66
C SER A 115 25.59 -15.14 2.82
N SER A 116 25.52 -16.43 3.20
CA SER A 116 26.68 -17.29 3.35
C SER A 116 27.34 -17.71 2.03
N ASP A 117 26.70 -17.47 0.88
CA ASP A 117 27.28 -17.78 -0.43
C ASP A 117 28.55 -16.93 -0.69
N GLU A 118 29.59 -17.53 -1.27
CA GLU A 118 30.91 -16.90 -1.48
C GLU A 118 30.86 -15.66 -2.40
N ASP A 119 30.01 -15.71 -3.42
CA ASP A 119 29.80 -14.65 -4.43
C ASP A 119 28.76 -13.59 -3.99
N PHE A 120 28.16 -13.73 -2.80
CA PHE A 120 27.26 -12.72 -2.28
C PHE A 120 28.05 -11.47 -1.85
N PRO A 121 27.69 -10.26 -2.33
CA PRO A 121 28.48 -9.05 -2.13
C PRO A 121 28.28 -8.46 -0.72
N LYS A 122 28.65 -9.20 0.33
CA LYS A 122 28.45 -8.84 1.75
C LYS A 122 28.94 -7.43 2.07
N GLN A 123 30.09 -7.03 1.52
CA GLN A 123 30.71 -5.73 1.72
C GLN A 123 29.87 -4.55 1.18
N ASN A 124 28.96 -4.81 0.26
CA ASN A 124 28.04 -3.81 -0.28
C ASN A 124 26.74 -3.72 0.52
N ILE A 125 26.46 -4.72 1.36
CA ILE A 125 25.26 -4.79 2.19
C ILE A 125 25.53 -4.21 3.57
N THR A 126 24.62 -3.35 3.98
CA THR A 126 24.56 -2.76 5.29
C THR A 126 23.54 -3.51 6.13
N TYR A 127 23.99 -4.11 7.22
CA TYR A 127 23.15 -4.92 8.08
C TYR A 127 22.54 -4.13 9.24
N ILE A 128 21.27 -4.39 9.53
CA ILE A 128 20.50 -3.85 10.65
C ILE A 128 20.24 -4.99 11.63
N SER A 129 20.83 -4.91 12.83
CA SER A 129 20.73 -5.94 13.88
C SER A 129 20.39 -5.38 15.27
N GLU A 130 20.74 -4.12 15.53
CA GLU A 130 20.67 -3.55 16.87
C GLU A 130 19.22 -3.22 17.29
N PRO A 131 18.86 -3.38 18.57
CA PRO A 131 17.58 -2.91 19.10
C PRO A 131 17.36 -1.40 18.86
N GLY A 132 16.12 -1.01 18.61
CA GLY A 132 15.74 0.39 18.34
C GLY A 132 14.92 0.58 17.07
N LEU A 133 14.75 1.84 16.68
CA LEU A 133 14.08 2.24 15.44
C LEU A 133 15.14 2.66 14.41
N HIS A 134 15.12 2.00 13.26
CA HIS A 134 15.98 2.28 12.13
C HIS A 134 15.12 2.78 10.97
N VAL A 135 15.51 3.89 10.35
CA VAL A 135 14.75 4.53 9.27
C VAL A 135 15.63 4.67 8.04
N GLY A 136 15.23 4.03 6.95
CA GLY A 136 15.82 4.25 5.63
C GLY A 136 15.00 5.28 4.88
N PHE A 137 15.61 6.37 4.43
CA PHE A 137 14.95 7.41 3.65
C PHE A 137 15.87 7.92 2.54
N CYS A 138 15.30 8.47 1.48
CA CYS A 138 16.06 9.07 0.39
C CYS A 138 16.29 10.56 0.66
N LEU A 139 17.54 11.02 0.73
CA LEU A 139 17.83 12.44 0.99
C LEU A 139 17.25 13.38 -0.08
N THR A 140 17.21 12.92 -1.34
CA THR A 140 16.72 13.74 -2.45
C THR A 140 15.21 13.97 -2.39
N THR A 141 14.44 12.90 -2.16
CA THR A 141 12.97 12.96 -2.16
C THR A 141 12.35 13.11 -0.77
N LEU A 142 13.17 12.95 0.28
CA LEU A 142 12.75 12.82 1.68
C LEU A 142 11.75 11.68 1.93
N ASP A 143 11.59 10.76 0.98
CA ASP A 143 10.69 9.63 1.13
C ASP A 143 11.31 8.58 2.04
N ILE A 144 10.53 8.15 3.04
CA ILE A 144 10.83 6.96 3.82
C ILE A 144 10.70 5.73 2.92
N ARG A 145 11.78 4.97 2.82
CA ARG A 145 11.92 3.73 2.02
C ARG A 145 11.55 2.51 2.85
N PHE A 146 12.05 2.47 4.09
CA PHE A 146 11.72 1.44 5.05
C PHE A 146 11.83 1.97 6.49
N GLN A 147 11.18 1.28 7.41
CA GLN A 147 11.40 1.43 8.84
C GLN A 147 11.48 0.06 9.48
N VAL A 148 12.44 -0.13 10.37
CA VAL A 148 12.66 -1.38 11.10
C VAL A 148 12.67 -1.06 12.59
N ARG A 149 11.79 -1.67 13.37
CA ARG A 149 11.82 -1.60 14.83
C ARG A 149 12.18 -2.97 15.38
N ILE A 150 13.30 -3.05 16.07
CA ILE A 150 13.77 -4.26 16.76
C ILE A 150 13.55 -4.05 18.25
N THR A 151 12.68 -4.86 18.85
CA THR A 151 12.36 -4.78 20.28
C THR A 151 12.60 -6.13 20.93
N SER A 152 13.56 -6.18 21.83
CA SER A 152 13.79 -7.40 22.60
C SER A 152 12.57 -7.70 23.49
N LEU A 153 12.17 -8.98 23.57
CA LEU A 153 10.91 -9.35 24.24
C LEU A 153 10.89 -9.00 25.73
N LYS A 154 12.06 -8.98 26.39
CA LYS A 154 12.18 -8.61 27.81
C LYS A 154 11.96 -7.11 28.06
N ASP A 155 12.08 -6.29 27.01
CA ASP A 155 11.95 -4.83 27.06
C ASP A 155 10.55 -4.37 26.62
N LEU A 156 9.70 -5.30 26.14
CA LEU A 156 8.30 -5.02 25.85
C LEU A 156 7.56 -4.70 27.15
N LYS A 157 6.72 -3.66 27.11
CA LYS A 157 5.76 -3.39 28.20
C LYS A 157 4.87 -4.63 28.39
N PRO A 158 4.48 -4.98 29.63
CA PRO A 158 3.70 -6.18 29.90
C PRO A 158 2.45 -6.33 29.03
N GLU A 159 1.74 -5.23 28.75
CA GLU A 159 0.53 -5.22 27.94
C GLU A 159 0.83 -5.53 26.47
N LEU A 160 1.96 -5.01 25.96
CA LEU A 160 2.41 -5.28 24.59
C LEU A 160 2.98 -6.70 24.45
N TYR A 161 3.63 -7.23 25.49
CA TYR A 161 4.10 -8.60 25.51
C TYR A 161 2.93 -9.60 25.50
N THR A 162 1.90 -9.36 26.32
CA THR A 162 0.67 -10.17 26.29
C THR A 162 -0.01 -10.09 24.93
N GLN A 163 -0.21 -8.88 24.38
CA GLN A 163 -0.78 -8.71 23.05
C GLN A 163 0.03 -9.43 21.97
N PHE A 164 1.36 -9.34 22.02
CA PHE A 164 2.24 -10.04 21.07
C PHE A 164 2.08 -11.56 21.17
N ASN A 165 2.08 -12.14 22.38
CA ASN A 165 1.89 -13.59 22.55
C ASN A 165 0.53 -14.05 22.06
N ASP A 166 -0.55 -13.34 22.41
CA ASP A 166 -1.91 -13.71 21.97
C ASP A 166 -2.02 -13.67 20.43
N VAL A 167 -1.50 -12.60 19.81
CA VAL A 167 -1.58 -12.41 18.35
C VAL A 167 -0.68 -13.38 17.60
N SER A 168 0.54 -13.60 18.07
CA SER A 168 1.44 -14.59 17.46
C SER A 168 0.87 -16.00 17.59
N GLN A 169 0.28 -16.36 18.73
CA GLN A 169 -0.38 -17.66 18.91
C GLN A 169 -1.54 -17.85 17.93
N ILE A 170 -2.43 -16.85 17.78
CA ILE A 170 -3.52 -16.91 16.80
C ILE A 170 -2.98 -17.16 15.38
N LEU A 171 -1.92 -16.44 14.98
CA LEU A 171 -1.32 -16.58 13.66
C LEU A 171 -0.66 -17.96 13.46
N MET A 172 0.07 -18.43 14.46
CA MET A 172 0.70 -19.75 14.46
C MET A 172 -0.35 -20.86 14.35
N ASP A 173 -1.39 -20.82 15.17
CA ASP A 173 -2.51 -21.76 15.11
C ASP A 173 -3.26 -21.69 13.79
N TYR A 174 -3.40 -20.49 13.21
CA TYR A 174 -4.05 -20.32 11.92
C TYR A 174 -3.32 -21.11 10.82
N THR A 175 -1.99 -21.16 10.84
CA THR A 175 -1.21 -21.96 9.87
C THR A 175 -1.53 -23.46 9.90
N SER A 176 -2.03 -23.98 11.02
CA SER A 176 -2.41 -25.40 11.15
C SER A 176 -3.76 -25.72 10.49
N VAL A 177 -4.59 -24.72 10.20
CA VAL A 177 -5.96 -24.90 9.71
C VAL A 177 -6.20 -24.37 8.29
N VAL A 178 -5.23 -23.65 7.69
CA VAL A 178 -5.32 -23.18 6.29
C VAL A 178 -4.28 -23.83 5.38
N PRO A 179 -4.59 -24.06 4.09
CA PRO A 179 -3.65 -24.69 3.18
C PRO A 179 -2.45 -23.78 2.91
N LYS A 180 -1.33 -24.41 2.55
CA LYS A 180 -0.14 -23.73 2.07
C LYS A 180 -0.42 -23.09 0.71
N ILE A 181 -0.03 -21.84 0.54
CA ILE A 181 -0.04 -21.14 -0.75
C ILE A 181 1.00 -21.79 -1.64
N THR A 182 0.55 -22.26 -2.79
CA THR A 182 1.40 -22.89 -3.79
C THR A 182 1.70 -21.98 -4.98
N ASN A 183 0.96 -20.89 -5.17
CA ASN A 183 1.09 -20.03 -6.35
C ASN A 183 1.79 -18.69 -6.05
N ASN A 184 2.75 -18.65 -5.13
CA ASN A 184 3.51 -17.44 -4.85
C ASN A 184 4.40 -17.06 -6.05
N GLY A 185 4.10 -15.92 -6.68
CA GLY A 185 4.84 -15.40 -7.83
C GLY A 185 6.29 -15.03 -7.52
N ALA A 186 6.61 -14.75 -6.26
CA ALA A 186 7.97 -14.48 -5.78
C ALA A 186 8.77 -15.76 -5.51
N GLY A 187 8.12 -16.93 -5.49
CA GLY A 187 8.78 -18.23 -5.27
C GLY A 187 9.31 -18.90 -6.55
N SER A 188 9.18 -18.24 -7.71
CA SER A 188 9.65 -18.79 -8.99
C SER A 188 10.24 -17.72 -9.87
N LEU A 189 11.45 -17.96 -10.40
CA LEU A 189 11.97 -17.21 -11.54
C LEU A 189 11.01 -17.41 -12.72
N LYS A 190 10.38 -16.31 -13.17
CA LYS A 190 9.51 -16.39 -14.35
C LYS A 190 10.38 -16.79 -15.55
N LYS A 191 9.91 -17.75 -16.36
CA LYS A 191 10.51 -18.15 -17.65
C LYS A 191 10.81 -17.00 -18.63
N ARG A 192 10.31 -15.79 -18.36
CA ARG A 192 10.34 -14.65 -19.27
C ARG A 192 11.73 -13.99 -19.39
N THR A 193 12.64 -14.23 -18.45
CA THR A 193 13.99 -13.60 -18.42
C THR A 193 15.07 -14.43 -19.12
N LEU A 194 14.83 -15.70 -19.43
CA LEU A 194 15.83 -16.62 -20.01
C LEU A 194 15.81 -16.68 -21.55
N LYS A 195 15.22 -15.69 -22.24
CA LYS A 195 15.11 -15.70 -23.72
C LYS A 195 16.31 -15.15 -24.48
N SER A 196 17.33 -14.63 -23.81
CA SER A 196 18.54 -14.13 -24.47
C SER A 196 19.68 -15.14 -24.34
N HIS A 197 19.84 -15.94 -25.39
CA HIS A 197 21.00 -16.78 -25.71
C HIS A 197 21.35 -17.95 -24.77
N GLU A 198 21.45 -19.13 -25.41
CA GLU A 198 21.98 -20.41 -24.89
C GLU A 198 21.04 -21.26 -24.02
N LYS A 199 20.69 -22.43 -24.58
CA LYS A 199 19.98 -23.61 -24.02
C LYS A 199 18.79 -23.31 -23.11
N GLU A 200 17.61 -23.80 -23.49
CA GLU A 200 16.49 -23.99 -22.56
C GLU A 200 16.95 -24.83 -21.36
N VAL A 201 17.43 -24.17 -20.31
CA VAL A 201 17.52 -24.76 -18.99
C VAL A 201 16.06 -24.86 -18.55
N THR A 202 15.47 -26.04 -18.72
CA THR A 202 14.24 -26.40 -18.02
C THR A 202 14.51 -26.14 -16.54
N PRO A 203 13.86 -25.13 -15.92
CA PRO A 203 14.11 -24.85 -14.52
C PRO A 203 13.84 -26.14 -13.75
N ALA A 204 14.83 -26.61 -12.99
CA ALA A 204 14.62 -27.69 -12.02
C ALA A 204 13.34 -27.33 -11.25
N ALA A 205 12.39 -28.27 -11.22
CA ALA A 205 11.01 -28.05 -10.75
C ALA A 205 10.97 -27.03 -9.59
N ASN A 206 10.42 -25.83 -9.86
CA ASN A 206 10.41 -24.66 -8.97
C ASN A 206 10.51 -25.02 -7.48
N LYS A 207 11.74 -25.11 -6.96
CA LYS A 207 11.96 -25.48 -5.57
C LYS A 207 11.44 -24.33 -4.72
N ARG A 208 10.38 -24.59 -3.96
CA ARG A 208 9.85 -23.63 -2.99
C ARG A 208 10.60 -23.81 -1.68
N TYR A 209 10.88 -22.69 -1.04
CA TYR A 209 11.55 -22.63 0.25
C TYR A 209 10.51 -22.31 1.32
N GLY A 210 10.49 -23.11 2.37
CA GLY A 210 9.52 -23.06 3.45
C GLY A 210 8.04 -23.09 3.06
N GLN A 211 7.24 -22.47 3.91
CA GLN A 211 5.78 -22.50 3.85
C GLN A 211 5.24 -21.08 3.93
N MET A 212 4.16 -20.84 3.19
CA MET A 212 3.42 -19.58 3.21
C MET A 212 1.94 -19.90 3.32
N HIS A 213 1.25 -19.19 4.19
CA HIS A 213 -0.19 -19.23 4.42
C HIS A 213 -0.73 -17.80 4.30
N ALA A 214 -2.04 -17.65 4.18
CA ALA A 214 -2.65 -16.33 4.26
C ALA A 214 -4.06 -16.38 4.86
N ALA A 215 -4.45 -15.28 5.48
CA ALA A 215 -5.79 -15.00 5.95
C ALA A 215 -6.32 -13.72 5.26
N GLY A 216 -7.63 -13.57 5.24
CA GLY A 216 -8.29 -12.39 4.67
C GLY A 216 -8.94 -12.61 3.32
N TRP A 217 -9.30 -11.49 2.70
CA TRP A 217 -10.00 -11.42 1.43
C TRP A 217 -9.00 -11.33 0.28
N HIS A 218 -9.18 -12.13 -0.76
CA HIS A 218 -8.34 -12.10 -1.95
C HIS A 218 -9.20 -12.06 -3.22
N GLY A 219 -8.64 -11.49 -4.29
CA GLY A 219 -9.25 -11.56 -5.61
C GLY A 219 -9.24 -12.99 -6.13
N THR A 220 -10.34 -13.41 -6.75
CA THR A 220 -10.46 -14.72 -7.42
C THR A 220 -10.53 -14.52 -8.92
N ARG A 221 -9.89 -15.42 -9.67
CA ARG A 221 -10.05 -15.56 -11.12
C ARG A 221 -10.38 -17.02 -11.42
N GLY A 222 -11.60 -17.26 -11.90
CA GLY A 222 -12.04 -18.59 -12.32
C GLY A 222 -12.75 -19.43 -11.25
N GLU A 223 -12.90 -18.94 -10.01
CA GLU A 223 -13.88 -19.54 -9.08
C GLU A 223 -15.30 -19.15 -9.55
N PRO A 224 -16.19 -20.12 -9.84
CA PRO A 224 -17.55 -19.81 -10.27
C PRO A 224 -18.27 -18.95 -9.23
N ASN A 225 -18.85 -17.83 -9.68
CA ASN A 225 -19.61 -16.88 -8.86
C ASN A 225 -18.81 -16.18 -7.74
N ALA A 226 -17.48 -16.20 -7.78
CA ALA A 226 -16.63 -15.48 -6.83
C ALA A 226 -15.69 -14.52 -7.58
N ASP A 227 -15.80 -13.23 -7.29
CA ASP A 227 -14.85 -12.19 -7.74
C ASP A 227 -13.86 -11.79 -6.62
N ILE A 228 -14.30 -11.92 -5.38
CA ILE A 228 -13.53 -11.79 -4.14
C ILE A 228 -13.94 -12.94 -3.22
N SER A 229 -13.02 -13.45 -2.42
CA SER A 229 -13.31 -14.49 -1.45
C SER A 229 -12.36 -14.46 -0.27
N TYR A 230 -12.78 -15.05 0.85
CA TYR A 230 -11.90 -15.30 1.97
C TYR A 230 -11.11 -16.60 1.75
N TYR A 231 -9.88 -16.69 2.29
CA TYR A 231 -9.10 -17.94 2.28
C TYR A 231 -9.90 -19.09 2.93
N ALA A 232 -9.83 -20.30 2.38
CA ALA A 232 -10.64 -21.43 2.87
C ALA A 232 -9.86 -22.29 3.89
N PRO A 233 -10.55 -22.99 4.81
CA PRO A 233 -9.91 -23.99 5.65
C PRO A 233 -9.28 -25.10 4.79
N SER A 234 -8.20 -25.69 5.30
CA SER A 234 -7.52 -26.81 4.66
C SER A 234 -8.46 -28.01 4.49
N GLN A 235 -8.28 -28.76 3.41
CA GLN A 235 -8.97 -30.03 3.14
C GLN A 235 -8.01 -31.23 3.19
N SER A 236 -6.89 -31.08 3.89
CA SER A 236 -5.84 -32.10 4.01
C SER A 236 -6.24 -33.30 4.88
N SER A 237 -7.28 -33.18 5.69
CA SER A 237 -7.74 -34.21 6.62
C SER A 237 -9.05 -34.85 6.14
N LYS A 238 -9.50 -35.91 6.83
CA LYS A 238 -10.75 -36.63 6.56
C LYS A 238 -11.53 -36.88 7.84
N GLY A 239 -12.84 -37.16 7.73
CA GLY A 239 -13.67 -37.57 8.85
C GLY A 239 -13.66 -36.59 10.02
N GLU A 240 -13.60 -37.12 11.23
CA GLU A 240 -13.62 -36.36 12.49
C GLU A 240 -12.47 -35.34 12.56
N GLN A 241 -11.28 -35.68 12.05
CA GLN A 241 -10.15 -34.75 12.06
C GLN A 241 -10.39 -33.54 11.15
N GLN A 242 -11.06 -33.73 10.02
CA GLN A 242 -11.47 -32.62 9.16
C GLN A 242 -12.54 -31.76 9.84
N ALA A 243 -13.48 -32.35 10.57
CA ALA A 243 -14.48 -31.60 11.33
C ALA A 243 -13.83 -30.73 12.42
N LYS A 244 -12.87 -31.29 13.17
CA LYS A 244 -12.08 -30.56 14.18
C LYS A 244 -11.29 -29.40 13.55
N LEU A 245 -10.68 -29.62 12.39
CA LEU A 245 -9.96 -28.57 11.65
C LEU A 245 -10.88 -27.42 11.23
N ILE A 246 -12.07 -27.74 10.68
CA ILE A 246 -13.06 -26.73 10.30
C ILE A 246 -13.55 -25.94 11.51
N ALA A 247 -13.80 -26.59 12.65
CA ALA A 247 -14.20 -25.92 13.88
C ALA A 247 -13.08 -25.00 14.43
N LYS A 248 -11.82 -25.47 14.45
CA LYS A 248 -10.67 -24.63 14.86
C LYS A 248 -10.49 -23.44 13.92
N TYR A 249 -10.67 -23.63 12.60
CA TYR A 249 -10.68 -22.52 11.64
C TYR A 249 -11.77 -21.49 11.96
N GLU A 250 -12.99 -21.94 12.23
CA GLU A 250 -14.13 -21.08 12.55
C GLU A 250 -13.88 -20.26 13.82
N GLU A 251 -13.28 -20.86 14.84
CA GLU A 251 -12.86 -20.17 16.06
C GLU A 251 -11.79 -19.10 15.78
N LEU A 252 -10.76 -19.44 15.01
CA LEU A 252 -9.62 -18.56 14.76
C LEU A 252 -9.98 -17.35 13.89
N VAL A 253 -10.88 -17.51 12.90
CA VAL A 253 -11.33 -16.35 12.10
C VAL A 253 -12.08 -15.32 12.93
N LEU A 254 -12.77 -15.74 14.00
CA LEU A 254 -13.42 -14.84 14.94
C LEU A 254 -12.42 -14.08 15.83
N LYS A 255 -11.18 -14.57 15.96
CA LYS A 255 -10.09 -13.90 16.69
C LYS A 255 -9.25 -12.96 15.81
N MET A 256 -9.41 -12.98 14.48
CA MET A 256 -8.68 -12.10 13.56
C MET A 256 -8.82 -10.59 13.83
N PRO A 257 -9.93 -10.07 14.41
CA PRO A 257 -9.96 -8.69 14.89
C PRO A 257 -8.82 -8.38 15.88
N GLN A 258 -8.47 -9.27 16.81
CA GLN A 258 -7.37 -9.00 17.74
C GLN A 258 -6.03 -8.84 17.00
N VAL A 259 -5.79 -9.69 15.99
CA VAL A 259 -4.62 -9.58 15.10
C VAL A 259 -4.63 -8.24 14.36
N HIS A 260 -5.76 -7.85 13.78
CA HIS A 260 -5.86 -6.57 13.09
C HIS A 260 -5.56 -5.37 13.99
N ASP A 261 -6.09 -5.34 15.22
CA ASP A 261 -5.85 -4.21 16.13
C ASP A 261 -4.36 -4.08 16.47
N ALA A 262 -3.69 -5.20 16.71
CA ALA A 262 -2.28 -5.19 17.05
C ALA A 262 -1.40 -4.71 15.88
N TYR A 263 -1.68 -5.16 14.65
CA TYR A 263 -0.95 -4.70 13.46
C TYR A 263 -1.28 -3.25 13.12
N ALA A 264 -2.53 -2.82 13.31
CA ALA A 264 -2.95 -1.43 13.11
C ALA A 264 -2.26 -0.49 14.09
N ALA A 265 -2.28 -0.80 15.38
CA ALA A 265 -1.58 -0.03 16.40
C ALA A 265 -0.05 -0.08 16.18
N GLY A 266 0.50 -1.24 15.80
CA GLY A 266 1.91 -1.40 15.47
C GLY A 266 2.38 -0.51 14.34
N LEU A 267 1.65 -0.53 13.21
CA LEU A 267 1.90 0.31 12.05
C LEU A 267 1.67 1.79 12.35
N GLN A 268 0.60 2.15 13.07
CA GLN A 268 0.35 3.53 13.45
C GLN A 268 1.47 4.10 14.32
N ARG A 269 2.04 3.30 15.24
CA ARG A 269 3.19 3.70 16.06
C ARG A 269 4.49 3.76 15.27
N LEU A 270 4.68 2.83 14.32
CA LEU A 270 5.89 2.79 13.51
C LEU A 270 5.87 3.90 12.46
N TYR A 271 4.85 3.89 11.60
CA TYR A 271 4.70 4.80 10.47
C TYR A 271 3.27 5.38 10.36
N PRO A 272 2.92 6.41 11.16
CA PRO A 272 1.58 7.00 11.19
C PRO A 272 1.05 7.44 9.82
N MET A 273 1.92 8.00 8.97
CA MET A 273 1.53 8.42 7.62
C MET A 273 1.17 7.22 6.74
N GLY A 274 1.90 6.11 6.87
CA GLY A 274 1.61 4.88 6.15
C GLY A 274 0.29 4.26 6.58
N TYR A 275 0.02 4.25 7.90
CA TYR A 275 -1.27 3.85 8.46
C TYR A 275 -2.42 4.66 7.83
N ALA A 276 -2.34 5.99 7.89
CA ALA A 276 -3.38 6.87 7.36
C ALA A 276 -3.58 6.67 5.85
N LYS A 277 -2.50 6.42 5.10
CA LYS A 277 -2.56 6.12 3.66
C LYS A 277 -3.31 4.83 3.37
N MET A 278 -3.03 3.76 4.12
CA MET A 278 -3.73 2.48 3.97
C MET A 278 -5.20 2.60 4.36
N GLU A 279 -5.49 3.23 5.49
CA GLU A 279 -6.86 3.46 6.00
C GLU A 279 -7.71 4.27 5.01
N ASN A 280 -7.19 5.41 4.54
CA ASN A 280 -7.89 6.25 3.57
C ASN A 280 -8.13 5.52 2.26
N PHE A 281 -7.14 4.79 1.74
CA PHE A 281 -7.32 4.03 0.51
C PHE A 281 -8.38 2.94 0.68
N ALA A 282 -8.33 2.20 1.79
CA ALA A 282 -9.30 1.16 2.07
C ALA A 282 -10.72 1.75 2.19
N ALA A 283 -10.90 2.87 2.90
CA ALA A 283 -12.18 3.55 3.00
C ALA A 283 -12.71 4.01 1.63
N GLN A 284 -11.87 4.66 0.81
CA GLN A 284 -12.24 5.14 -0.54
C GLN A 284 -12.65 4.01 -1.48
N ASN A 285 -12.14 2.81 -1.28
CA ASN A 285 -12.45 1.63 -2.10
C ASN A 285 -13.44 0.66 -1.41
N GLU A 286 -13.89 1.01 -0.19
CA GLU A 286 -14.67 0.20 0.75
C GLU A 286 -14.09 -1.23 0.92
N MET A 287 -12.77 -1.32 1.02
CA MET A 287 -12.07 -2.59 1.13
C MET A 287 -12.34 -3.25 2.47
N PRO A 288 -12.67 -4.56 2.51
CA PRO A 288 -12.67 -5.28 3.76
C PRO A 288 -11.26 -5.37 4.34
N SER A 289 -11.18 -5.33 5.66
CA SER A 289 -10.05 -5.83 6.42
C SER A 289 -9.97 -7.36 6.32
N PHE A 290 -8.77 -7.96 6.46
CA PHE A 290 -8.62 -9.40 6.63
C PHE A 290 -9.36 -9.95 7.86
N ALA A 291 -9.73 -9.09 8.81
CA ALA A 291 -10.51 -9.43 9.99
C ALA A 291 -12.03 -9.31 9.81
N HIS A 292 -12.51 -8.72 8.70
CA HIS A 292 -13.94 -8.62 8.47
C HIS A 292 -14.55 -9.98 8.10
N ILE A 293 -15.62 -10.34 8.81
CA ILE A 293 -16.37 -11.58 8.59
C ILE A 293 -17.22 -11.51 7.32
N LYS A 294 -17.59 -10.31 6.86
CA LYS A 294 -18.39 -10.11 5.66
C LYS A 294 -17.69 -9.18 4.69
N VAL A 295 -17.97 -9.36 3.40
CA VAL A 295 -17.72 -8.31 2.40
C VAL A 295 -18.63 -7.16 2.79
N PRO A 296 -18.07 -5.97 3.04
CA PRO A 296 -18.87 -4.88 3.53
C PRO A 296 -19.93 -4.46 2.51
N ASP A 297 -21.15 -4.24 3.00
CA ASP A 297 -22.21 -3.54 2.29
C ASP A 297 -22.42 -2.15 2.93
N THR A 298 -23.38 -1.38 2.40
CA THR A 298 -23.50 0.06 2.66
C THR A 298 -23.97 0.44 4.06
N GLU A 299 -24.19 -0.52 4.98
CA GLU A 299 -24.87 -0.25 6.27
C GLU A 299 -24.13 -0.69 7.54
N ASP A 300 -23.03 -1.46 7.44
CA ASP A 300 -22.30 -1.90 8.64
C ASP A 300 -21.41 -0.77 9.23
N THR A 301 -21.41 -0.60 10.55
CA THR A 301 -20.51 0.34 11.24
C THR A 301 -19.06 -0.16 11.14
N TYR A 302 -18.27 0.48 10.28
CA TYR A 302 -16.95 -0.02 9.91
C TYR A 302 -15.92 0.15 11.03
N ARG A 303 -15.17 -0.93 11.21
CA ARG A 303 -13.80 -0.83 11.70
C ARG A 303 -12.90 -0.37 10.55
N ALA A 304 -12.03 0.58 10.82
CA ALA A 304 -11.04 1.05 9.84
C ALA A 304 -10.23 -0.13 9.30
N ALA A 305 -10.33 -0.40 8.00
CA ALA A 305 -9.56 -1.44 7.36
C ALA A 305 -8.21 -0.88 6.95
N ILE A 306 -7.11 -1.55 7.32
CA ILE A 306 -5.77 -1.17 6.82
C ILE A 306 -5.19 -2.20 5.85
N ALA A 307 -5.73 -3.43 5.79
CA ALA A 307 -5.23 -4.46 4.90
C ALA A 307 -6.32 -5.50 4.62
N ASN A 308 -6.46 -5.94 3.36
CA ASN A 308 -7.42 -7.00 3.01
C ASN A 308 -6.86 -8.40 3.26
N SER A 309 -5.54 -8.55 3.38
CA SER A 309 -4.89 -9.84 3.60
C SER A 309 -3.70 -9.72 4.55
N ILE A 310 -3.46 -10.79 5.29
CA ILE A 310 -2.22 -11.05 6.02
C ILE A 310 -1.60 -12.35 5.51
N THR A 311 -0.30 -12.35 5.25
CA THR A 311 0.47 -13.55 4.91
C THR A 311 1.30 -13.99 6.11
N ILE A 312 1.53 -15.30 6.23
CA ILE A 312 2.26 -15.92 7.34
C ILE A 312 3.23 -16.93 6.73
N THR A 313 4.50 -16.83 7.10
CA THR A 313 5.59 -17.63 6.56
C THR A 313 6.34 -18.34 7.68
N LEU A 314 6.80 -19.55 7.41
CA LEU A 314 7.50 -20.40 8.38
C LEU A 314 8.32 -21.50 7.67
N ARG A 315 9.13 -22.21 8.45
CA ARG A 315 10.02 -23.32 8.07
C ARG A 315 11.00 -22.94 6.98
N ASP A 316 11.82 -21.93 7.25
CA ASP A 316 12.85 -21.42 6.33
C ASP A 316 12.27 -20.92 5.00
N PHE A 317 11.20 -20.13 5.09
CA PHE A 317 10.64 -19.48 3.92
C PHE A 317 11.66 -18.50 3.32
N ALA A 318 11.86 -18.61 2.01
CA ALA A 318 12.70 -17.70 1.24
C ALA A 318 12.07 -17.44 -0.13
N ASN A 319 12.32 -16.26 -0.68
CA ASN A 319 11.80 -15.86 -1.98
C ASN A 319 12.85 -15.07 -2.77
N TYR A 320 12.64 -15.02 -4.08
CA TYR A 320 13.46 -14.20 -4.96
C TYR A 320 13.19 -12.72 -4.70
N GLN A 321 14.13 -11.85 -5.02
CA GLN A 321 13.87 -10.42 -5.02
C GLN A 321 12.73 -10.07 -5.98
N HIS A 322 11.79 -9.28 -5.49
CA HIS A 322 10.60 -8.91 -6.23
C HIS A 322 10.03 -7.56 -5.76
N GLN A 323 9.05 -7.09 -6.52
CA GLN A 323 8.11 -6.06 -6.11
C GLN A 323 6.72 -6.69 -6.05
N ASP A 324 5.96 -6.30 -5.04
CA ASP A 324 4.60 -6.75 -4.84
C ASP A 324 3.62 -6.10 -5.81
N LYS A 325 2.43 -6.70 -5.91
CA LYS A 325 1.32 -6.18 -6.72
C LYS A 325 0.24 -5.58 -5.83
N ASP A 326 0.67 -4.68 -4.96
CA ASP A 326 -0.21 -4.00 -4.03
C ASP A 326 -0.82 -2.75 -4.62
N ALA A 327 -1.99 -2.40 -4.12
CA ALA A 327 -2.72 -1.19 -4.49
C ALA A 327 -2.16 0.04 -3.75
N VAL A 328 -1.54 -0.18 -2.58
CA VAL A 328 -0.87 0.83 -1.78
C VAL A 328 0.56 0.34 -1.55
N PRO A 329 1.59 1.20 -1.67
CA PRO A 329 2.97 0.77 -1.51
C PRO A 329 3.30 0.31 -0.09
N VAL A 330 2.57 0.74 0.93
CA VAL A 330 2.88 0.44 2.33
C VAL A 330 2.56 -1.02 2.63
N VAL A 331 3.58 -1.76 3.06
CA VAL A 331 3.48 -3.11 3.60
C VAL A 331 4.09 -3.13 4.99
N TYR A 332 3.51 -3.92 5.89
CA TYR A 332 3.94 -3.99 7.28
C TYR A 332 3.95 -5.43 7.78
N GLY A 333 4.99 -5.84 8.51
CA GLY A 333 5.20 -7.22 8.91
C GLY A 333 5.89 -7.38 10.25
N TRP A 334 5.67 -8.54 10.88
CA TRP A 334 6.32 -8.98 12.10
C TRP A 334 7.14 -10.25 11.84
N TRP A 335 8.30 -10.35 12.50
CA TRP A 335 9.12 -11.54 12.58
C TRP A 335 9.45 -11.87 14.03
N TRP A 336 9.38 -13.17 14.35
CA TRP A 336 9.72 -13.73 15.66
C TRP A 336 10.13 -15.19 15.51
N VAL A 337 10.74 -15.79 16.55
CA VAL A 337 11.05 -17.22 16.59
C VAL A 337 10.05 -17.97 17.46
N ALA A 338 9.70 -19.17 17.02
CA ALA A 338 8.83 -20.09 17.74
C ALA A 338 9.43 -21.50 17.72
N VAL A 339 9.05 -22.28 18.73
CA VAL A 339 9.43 -23.69 18.88
C VAL A 339 8.19 -24.56 18.80
N GLN A 340 8.35 -25.74 18.22
CA GLN A 340 7.29 -26.73 18.15
C GLN A 340 7.18 -27.47 19.48
N ASN A 341 6.01 -27.40 20.10
CA ASN A 341 5.63 -28.16 21.30
C ASN A 341 4.48 -29.11 20.93
N GLY A 342 4.82 -30.36 20.60
CA GLY A 342 3.85 -31.31 20.05
C GLY A 342 3.37 -30.90 18.65
N GLU A 343 2.07 -30.68 18.49
CA GLU A 343 1.47 -30.23 17.22
C GLU A 343 1.36 -28.70 17.12
N GLU A 344 1.68 -27.97 18.20
CA GLU A 344 1.50 -26.53 18.30
C GLU A 344 2.85 -25.82 18.22
N TRP A 345 2.82 -24.58 17.73
CA TRP A 345 3.95 -23.66 17.84
C TRP A 345 3.71 -22.73 19.00
N VAL A 346 4.77 -22.45 19.76
CA VAL A 346 4.72 -21.53 20.90
C VAL A 346 5.93 -20.60 20.85
N VAL A 347 5.75 -19.38 21.34
CA VAL A 347 6.86 -18.48 21.64
C VAL A 347 7.48 -18.94 22.95
N ASP A 348 8.74 -19.39 22.91
CA ASP A 348 9.50 -19.77 24.10
C ASP A 348 10.67 -18.79 24.26
N PRO A 349 10.77 -18.05 25.38
CA PRO A 349 11.85 -17.09 25.64
C PRO A 349 13.27 -17.66 25.60
N LYS A 350 13.43 -19.00 25.59
CA LYS A 350 14.74 -19.66 25.43
C LYS A 350 15.26 -19.65 24.00
N PHE A 351 14.36 -19.47 23.02
CA PHE A 351 14.69 -19.43 21.60
C PHE A 351 14.48 -18.02 21.06
N ASP A 352 15.37 -17.59 20.18
CA ASP A 352 15.35 -16.27 19.57
C ASP A 352 15.94 -16.34 18.14
N HIS A 353 16.02 -15.20 17.45
CA HIS A 353 16.45 -15.15 16.05
C HIS A 353 17.84 -15.72 15.78
N LYS A 354 18.74 -15.67 16.77
CA LYS A 354 20.08 -16.29 16.73
C LYS A 354 20.07 -17.81 16.58
N ASP A 355 18.95 -18.46 16.89
CA ASP A 355 18.79 -19.92 16.78
C ASP A 355 18.37 -20.36 15.37
N VAL A 356 18.27 -19.41 14.43
CA VAL A 356 17.98 -19.65 13.01
C VAL A 356 19.05 -18.93 12.17
N GLU A 357 19.85 -19.69 11.44
CA GLU A 357 20.96 -19.17 10.64
C GLU A 357 20.45 -18.46 9.38
N GLY A 358 21.00 -17.29 9.06
CA GLY A 358 20.64 -16.47 7.89
C GLY A 358 19.18 -16.01 7.86
N GLY A 359 18.60 -15.92 6.66
CA GLY A 359 17.19 -15.56 6.46
C GLY A 359 16.88 -14.07 6.38
N GLU A 360 17.89 -13.25 6.11
CA GLU A 360 17.81 -11.79 6.15
C GLU A 360 16.70 -11.23 5.26
N PHE A 361 16.10 -10.13 5.71
CA PHE A 361 15.15 -9.37 4.89
C PHE A 361 15.93 -8.30 4.11
N LEU A 362 16.10 -8.51 2.81
CA LEU A 362 16.96 -7.72 1.93
C LEU A 362 16.17 -6.61 1.23
N PHE A 363 16.68 -5.39 1.29
CA PHE A 363 16.31 -4.24 0.47
C PHE A 363 17.39 -4.02 -0.60
N GLY A 364 17.42 -4.89 -1.62
CA GLY A 364 18.59 -5.03 -2.48
C GLY A 364 18.92 -3.80 -3.31
N GLU A 365 17.92 -3.00 -3.69
CA GLU A 365 18.10 -1.72 -4.38
C GLU A 365 18.83 -0.67 -3.54
N TYR A 366 18.83 -0.81 -2.23
CA TYR A 366 19.46 0.16 -1.31
C TYR A 366 20.69 -0.42 -0.62
N GLY A 367 21.00 -1.71 -0.84
CA GLY A 367 22.10 -2.39 -0.17
C GLY A 367 21.94 -2.43 1.36
N PHE A 368 20.71 -2.67 1.84
CA PHE A 368 20.42 -2.91 3.26
C PHE A 368 19.81 -4.28 3.47
N ALA A 369 20.06 -4.88 4.62
CA ALA A 369 19.37 -6.09 5.04
C ALA A 369 19.12 -6.08 6.55
N VAL A 370 17.99 -6.62 6.99
CA VAL A 370 17.77 -6.93 8.42
C VAL A 370 18.44 -8.27 8.71
N ASP A 371 19.49 -8.23 9.53
CA ASP A 371 20.26 -9.41 9.93
C ASP A 371 19.58 -10.10 11.11
N PHE A 372 18.58 -10.93 10.81
CA PHE A 372 17.82 -11.57 11.87
C PHE A 372 18.70 -12.38 12.83
N GLU A 373 19.72 -13.09 12.35
CA GLU A 373 20.58 -13.93 13.19
C GLU A 373 21.25 -13.14 14.32
N ARG A 374 21.49 -11.84 14.10
CA ARG A 374 22.05 -10.92 15.10
C ARG A 374 21.01 -10.05 15.81
N THR A 375 19.73 -10.16 15.47
CA THR A 375 18.64 -9.49 16.20
C THR A 375 18.16 -10.30 17.40
N SER A 376 17.36 -9.66 18.26
CA SER A 376 16.62 -10.35 19.33
C SER A 376 15.18 -9.85 19.43
N GLY A 377 14.28 -10.78 19.76
CA GLY A 377 12.88 -10.54 20.08
C GLY A 377 11.93 -10.31 18.90
N LEU A 378 11.14 -9.24 18.95
CA LEU A 378 10.17 -8.91 17.90
C LEU A 378 10.80 -7.91 16.92
N VAL A 379 10.80 -8.28 15.64
CA VAL A 379 11.20 -7.38 14.56
C VAL A 379 9.98 -6.95 13.76
N GLU A 380 9.75 -5.65 13.68
CA GLU A 380 8.65 -5.04 12.92
C GLU A 380 9.24 -4.28 11.73
N ILE A 381 8.78 -4.56 10.52
CA ILE A 381 9.31 -3.94 9.28
C ILE A 381 8.16 -3.30 8.52
N MET A 382 8.32 -2.03 8.15
CA MET A 382 7.52 -1.36 7.14
C MET A 382 8.39 -1.10 5.91
N TRP A 383 7.85 -1.39 4.73
CA TRP A 383 8.53 -1.15 3.45
C TRP A 383 7.54 -0.78 2.34
N ARG A 384 8.08 -0.33 1.21
CA ARG A 384 7.27 0.02 0.03
C ARG A 384 7.17 -1.14 -0.95
N GLY A 385 6.39 -2.17 -0.63
CA GLY A 385 6.35 -3.46 -1.34
C GLY A 385 6.21 -3.38 -2.85
N CYS A 386 5.34 -2.50 -3.39
CA CYS A 386 5.16 -2.38 -4.84
C CYS A 386 6.14 -1.41 -5.54
N HIS A 387 6.98 -0.69 -4.79
CA HIS A 387 7.95 0.26 -5.33
C HIS A 387 9.39 -0.26 -5.24
N ASP A 388 9.73 -0.99 -4.18
CA ASP A 388 11.11 -1.35 -3.86
C ASP A 388 11.35 -2.86 -4.02
N GLN A 389 12.48 -3.23 -4.63
CA GLN A 389 12.91 -4.63 -4.67
C GLN A 389 13.27 -5.11 -3.27
N HIS A 390 12.65 -6.21 -2.88
CA HIS A 390 12.88 -6.82 -1.59
C HIS A 390 12.76 -8.34 -1.67
N GLY A 391 13.29 -9.03 -0.68
CA GLY A 391 13.17 -10.49 -0.57
C GLY A 391 13.68 -11.02 0.75
N THR A 392 13.27 -12.24 1.09
CA THR A 392 13.76 -13.00 2.23
C THR A 392 14.78 -14.00 1.74
N MET A 393 16.01 -13.87 2.23
CA MET A 393 17.12 -14.74 1.89
C MET A 393 16.94 -16.13 2.51
N LYS A 394 17.70 -17.13 2.06
CA LYS A 394 17.64 -18.50 2.60
C LYS A 394 18.10 -18.52 4.06
N SER A 395 17.36 -19.24 4.89
CA SER A 395 17.74 -19.57 6.27
C SER A 395 17.85 -21.09 6.48
N THR A 396 18.42 -21.47 7.62
CA THR A 396 18.40 -22.84 8.13
C THR A 396 17.99 -22.83 9.59
N SER A 397 16.90 -23.51 9.92
CA SER A 397 16.42 -23.67 11.30
C SER A 397 16.68 -25.08 11.84
N PRO A 398 16.90 -25.25 13.15
CA PRO A 398 16.76 -26.53 13.83
C PRO A 398 15.37 -27.16 13.57
N ALA A 399 15.27 -28.49 13.62
CA ALA A 399 14.07 -29.21 13.17
C ALA A 399 12.76 -28.80 13.87
N ASN A 400 12.82 -28.40 15.14
CA ASN A 400 11.68 -27.99 15.96
C ASN A 400 11.61 -26.47 16.18
N VAL A 401 12.44 -25.68 15.51
CA VAL A 401 12.48 -24.22 15.63
C VAL A 401 12.14 -23.62 14.26
N THR A 402 11.49 -22.46 14.25
CA THR A 402 11.30 -21.71 13.01
C THR A 402 11.21 -20.22 13.30
N ARG A 403 11.69 -19.41 12.35
CA ARG A 403 11.31 -18.01 12.28
C ARG A 403 9.96 -17.88 11.59
N PHE A 404 9.00 -17.27 12.26
CA PHE A 404 7.77 -16.81 11.63
C PHE A 404 8.02 -15.43 11.03
N GLY A 405 7.45 -15.19 9.85
CA GLY A 405 7.43 -13.89 9.20
C GLY A 405 6.03 -13.60 8.68
N THR A 406 5.58 -12.36 8.77
CA THR A 406 4.21 -11.98 8.39
C THR A 406 4.21 -10.69 7.58
N SER A 407 3.15 -10.47 6.80
CA SER A 407 2.93 -9.17 6.17
C SER A 407 1.46 -8.87 5.93
N ILE A 408 1.02 -7.67 6.29
CA ILE A 408 -0.29 -7.12 5.96
C ILE A 408 -0.18 -6.24 4.72
N GLN A 409 -1.15 -6.36 3.81
CA GLN A 409 -1.12 -5.65 2.52
C GLN A 409 -2.53 -5.36 2.00
N LEU A 410 -2.63 -4.30 1.19
CA LEU A 410 -3.79 -3.99 0.35
C LEU A 410 -3.49 -4.44 -1.09
N THR A 411 -3.93 -5.64 -1.45
CA THR A 411 -3.60 -6.24 -2.75
C THR A 411 -4.41 -5.64 -3.89
N SER A 412 -3.76 -5.36 -5.02
CA SER A 412 -4.48 -4.90 -6.23
C SER A 412 -5.50 -5.92 -6.73
N SER A 413 -5.25 -7.21 -6.50
CA SER A 413 -6.15 -8.27 -6.94
C SER A 413 -7.48 -8.27 -6.19
N ALA A 414 -7.46 -8.04 -4.87
CA ALA A 414 -8.67 -7.94 -4.06
C ALA A 414 -9.45 -6.67 -4.40
N VAL A 415 -8.78 -5.53 -4.60
CA VAL A 415 -9.43 -4.28 -5.04
C VAL A 415 -10.18 -4.49 -6.35
N ALA A 416 -9.51 -5.06 -7.35
CA ALA A 416 -10.15 -5.36 -8.63
C ALA A 416 -11.29 -6.38 -8.48
N GLY A 417 -11.14 -7.36 -7.58
CA GLY A 417 -12.16 -8.35 -7.25
C GLY A 417 -13.41 -7.73 -6.63
N LEU A 418 -13.23 -6.85 -5.64
CA LEU A 418 -14.32 -6.15 -4.98
C LEU A 418 -15.07 -5.23 -5.96
N LYS A 419 -14.35 -4.50 -6.81
CA LYS A 419 -14.96 -3.66 -7.85
C LYS A 419 -15.88 -4.47 -8.77
N ARG A 420 -15.37 -5.58 -9.33
CA ARG A 420 -16.20 -6.50 -10.12
C ARG A 420 -17.35 -7.07 -9.32
N TRP A 421 -17.14 -7.30 -8.03
CA TRP A 421 -18.19 -7.80 -7.15
C TRP A 421 -19.32 -6.81 -6.97
N LYS A 422 -19.03 -5.53 -6.81
CA LYS A 422 -20.06 -4.49 -6.71
C LYS A 422 -20.78 -4.28 -8.05
N GLU A 423 -20.03 -4.17 -9.15
CA GLU A 423 -20.58 -3.95 -10.50
C GLU A 423 -21.57 -5.03 -10.94
N ARG A 424 -21.35 -6.28 -10.55
CA ARG A 424 -22.22 -7.41 -10.90
C ARG A 424 -23.43 -7.58 -9.97
N GLY A 425 -23.52 -6.81 -8.88
CA GLY A 425 -24.60 -6.89 -7.90
C GLY A 425 -24.59 -8.16 -7.05
N SER A 426 -25.47 -8.20 -6.05
CA SER A 426 -25.58 -9.32 -5.11
C SER A 426 -26.40 -10.48 -5.71
N SER A 427 -25.77 -11.61 -6.04
CA SER A 427 -26.49 -12.88 -6.22
C SER A 427 -26.39 -13.73 -4.95
N SER A 428 -27.34 -14.65 -4.74
CA SER A 428 -27.38 -15.55 -3.57
C SER A 428 -26.27 -16.61 -3.57
N THR A 429 -25.55 -16.79 -4.68
CA THR A 429 -24.51 -17.81 -4.85
C THR A 429 -23.08 -17.28 -4.63
N ARG A 430 -22.93 -16.00 -4.30
CA ARG A 430 -21.62 -15.35 -4.13
C ARG A 430 -21.18 -15.45 -2.68
N ILE A 431 -19.87 -15.54 -2.47
CA ILE A 431 -19.29 -15.44 -1.14
C ILE A 431 -19.51 -14.01 -0.65
N LYS A 432 -20.20 -13.90 0.48
CA LYS A 432 -20.50 -12.66 1.18
C LYS A 432 -19.90 -12.67 2.58
N ASN A 433 -19.62 -13.85 3.13
CA ASN A 433 -19.10 -14.00 4.47
C ASN A 433 -18.06 -15.13 4.56
N VAL A 434 -17.22 -15.08 5.60
CA VAL A 434 -16.19 -16.09 5.86
C VAL A 434 -16.81 -17.47 6.12
N PHE A 435 -17.98 -17.53 6.74
CA PHE A 435 -18.70 -18.78 7.02
C PHE A 435 -19.25 -19.46 5.76
N ASP A 436 -19.32 -18.79 4.61
CA ASP A 436 -19.61 -19.44 3.33
C ASP A 436 -18.52 -20.45 2.99
N ARG A 437 -17.26 -20.19 3.37
CA ARG A 437 -16.14 -21.14 3.24
C ARG A 437 -16.26 -22.30 4.22
N VAL A 438 -16.73 -22.04 5.45
CA VAL A 438 -17.01 -23.08 6.46
C VAL A 438 -18.13 -23.99 5.98
N ALA A 439 -19.24 -23.42 5.50
CA ALA A 439 -20.36 -24.17 4.95
C ALA A 439 -19.96 -25.01 3.72
N ALA A 440 -19.14 -24.45 2.82
CA ALA A 440 -18.60 -25.18 1.68
C ALA A 440 -17.69 -26.35 2.12
N ALA A 441 -16.83 -26.15 3.12
CA ALA A 441 -15.97 -27.19 3.66
C ALA A 441 -16.78 -28.30 4.34
N ASN A 442 -17.79 -27.96 5.14
CA ASN A 442 -18.71 -28.92 5.76
C ASN A 442 -19.52 -29.71 4.71
N LYS A 443 -19.97 -29.05 3.64
CA LYS A 443 -20.63 -29.73 2.52
C LYS A 443 -19.69 -30.69 1.80
N ALA A 444 -18.42 -30.33 1.62
CA ALA A 444 -17.41 -31.21 1.03
C ALA A 444 -17.10 -32.41 1.93
N LEU A 445 -17.06 -32.22 3.26
CA LEU A 445 -16.91 -33.30 4.23
C LEU A 445 -18.07 -34.30 4.13
N LYS A 446 -19.32 -33.82 4.10
CA LYS A 446 -20.53 -34.66 3.96
C LYS A 446 -20.61 -35.45 2.64
N LYS A 447 -19.91 -35.02 1.59
CA LYS A 447 -19.86 -35.75 0.31
C LYS A 447 -18.80 -36.86 0.26
N LYS A 448 -17.83 -36.82 1.17
CA LYS A 448 -16.74 -37.81 1.25
C LYS A 448 -17.10 -39.00 2.15
N HIS A 449 -18.22 -38.91 2.84
CA HIS A 449 -18.91 -39.97 3.60
C HIS A 449 -20.22 -40.27 2.89
#